data_AF-A0A450UFJ0-F1
#
_entry.id   AF-A0A450UFJ0-F1
#
_cell.length_a   1.000
_cell.length_b   1.000
_cell.length_c   1.000
_cell.angle_alpha   90.00
_cell.angle_beta   90.00
_cell.angle_gamma   90.00
#
_symmetry.space_group_name_H-M   'P 1'
#
loop_
_entity.id
_entity.type
_entity.pdbx_description
1 polymer ?
#
loop_
_entity_poly.entity_id
_entity_poly.type
_entity_poly.pdbx_seq_one_letter_code
_entity_poly.pdbx_strand_id
1 'polypeptide(L)'
;MGKGIDDTLLLREVMNTVGKPGRLGDSIRCVVSVSMLTEGWDANTVTHVLGVRAFGTQLLCEQVIGRALRRQSYDLDEEGLFPVEYADVLGIPFDFTAKPVVAPPQPPRPSIRVRAVRPERDALAIHFPRVIGYRVDLPEEHITARFTDDSVLVLTPNLVGPTITRNAGIIGEEVDLGLEHLEGTRRATLAFHLTRRLLETTWRDPDQGPKWHLFGNMKGICEAWLTDYLRCEGNTHIGQLFYQELADMACRRITAAVERAKDEKSHHGKVILDPYNPTGSTHHVDFHTTKTSRYRTDPRRCHIDWIITDSDWEAEFCRVAEHHPRVVAYVKNHNLGLEVPYRQGSRHRLYRPDFIVLIDDGHGERDLLHLVVEIKGYRGEDAKDKKAAMESHWVPGVDRLGNYGRWGFAEFTDVYEMQDNFAQELEKRFDEVSGAAIRES
;
A
#
# COMPACT_ATOMS: atom_id res chain seq x y z
N MET A 1 -27.65 6.59 39.50
CA MET A 1 -28.68 5.82 38.75
C MET A 1 -28.05 5.37 37.44
N GLY A 2 -27.57 4.12 37.38
CA GLY A 2 -27.10 3.54 36.13
C GLY A 2 -28.31 3.25 35.24
N LYS A 3 -28.34 3.80 34.01
CA LYS A 3 -29.26 3.29 33.00
C LYS A 3 -28.85 1.84 32.76
N GLY A 4 -29.72 0.90 33.16
CA GLY A 4 -29.55 -0.51 32.85
C GLY A 4 -29.36 -0.66 31.35
N ILE A 5 -28.46 -1.56 30.96
CA ILE A 5 -28.22 -1.89 29.56
C ILE A 5 -29.58 -2.24 28.94
N ASP A 6 -29.96 -1.53 27.89
CA ASP A 6 -31.23 -1.74 27.18
C ASP A 6 -31.26 -3.17 26.66
N ASP A 7 -32.31 -3.93 27.02
CA ASP A 7 -32.52 -5.31 26.57
C ASP A 7 -32.43 -5.41 25.04
N THR A 8 -32.80 -4.34 24.33
CA THR A 8 -32.68 -4.21 22.87
C THR A 8 -31.22 -4.23 22.39
N LEU A 9 -30.31 -3.57 23.12
CA LEU A 9 -28.87 -3.57 22.81
C LEU A 9 -28.25 -4.93 23.09
N LEU A 10 -28.64 -5.59 24.18
CA LEU A 10 -28.22 -6.95 24.51
C LEU A 10 -28.67 -7.94 23.43
N LEU A 11 -29.94 -7.87 23.01
CA LEU A 11 -30.45 -8.72 21.94
C LEU A 11 -29.70 -8.48 20.62
N ARG A 12 -29.43 -7.22 20.26
CA ARG A 12 -28.63 -6.89 19.07
C ARG A 12 -27.22 -7.47 19.14
N GLU A 13 -26.54 -7.38 20.27
CA GLU A 13 -25.19 -7.95 20.41
C GLU A 13 -25.21 -9.48 20.35
N VAL A 14 -26.17 -10.15 21.00
CA VAL A 14 -26.39 -11.60 20.90
C VAL A 14 -26.58 -12.00 19.43
N MET A 15 -27.41 -11.25 18.70
CA MET A 15 -27.74 -11.52 17.30
C MET A 15 -26.56 -11.25 16.34
N ASN A 16 -25.79 -10.19 16.56
CA ASN A 16 -24.59 -9.87 15.77
C ASN A 16 -23.42 -10.83 16.05
N THR A 17 -23.52 -11.62 17.12
CA THR A 17 -22.47 -12.55 17.55
C THR A 17 -22.91 -14.02 17.55
N VAL A 18 -24.01 -14.34 16.88
CA VAL A 18 -24.48 -15.73 16.67
C VAL A 18 -23.35 -16.60 16.12
N GLY A 19 -23.05 -17.69 16.82
CA GLY A 19 -22.02 -18.66 16.45
C GLY A 19 -20.58 -18.16 16.56
N LYS A 20 -20.33 -16.97 17.16
CA LYS A 20 -18.97 -16.45 17.37
C LYS A 20 -18.43 -16.93 18.73
N PRO A 21 -17.35 -17.74 18.76
CA PRO A 21 -16.77 -18.26 20.01
C PRO A 21 -16.45 -17.17 21.03
N GLY A 22 -16.86 -17.36 22.29
CA GLY A 22 -16.57 -16.45 23.40
C GLY A 22 -17.35 -15.13 23.39
N ARG A 23 -18.41 -15.01 22.58
CA ARG A 23 -19.34 -13.86 22.56
C ARG A 23 -20.73 -14.26 23.03
N LEU A 24 -21.62 -13.28 23.22
CA LEU A 24 -22.97 -13.53 23.76
C LEU A 24 -23.80 -14.48 22.88
N GLY A 25 -23.62 -14.46 21.56
CA GLY A 25 -24.30 -15.36 20.63
C GLY A 25 -23.60 -16.70 20.37
N ASP A 26 -22.50 -17.03 21.05
CA ASP A 26 -21.67 -18.23 20.79
C ASP A 26 -22.50 -19.53 20.74
N SER A 27 -23.39 -19.74 21.72
CA SER A 27 -24.21 -20.95 21.81
C SER A 27 -25.35 -21.02 20.78
N ILE A 28 -25.60 -19.94 20.04
CA ILE A 28 -26.70 -19.87 19.07
C ILE A 28 -26.19 -20.34 17.72
N ARG A 29 -26.79 -21.40 17.18
CA ARG A 29 -26.42 -21.98 15.88
C ARG A 29 -27.38 -21.60 14.75
N CYS A 30 -28.63 -21.31 15.09
CA CYS A 30 -29.68 -20.99 14.14
C CYS A 30 -30.63 -19.99 14.77
N VAL A 31 -31.03 -18.98 13.99
CA VAL A 31 -32.07 -18.05 14.38
C VAL A 31 -33.24 -18.22 13.42
N VAL A 32 -34.41 -18.46 13.99
CA VAL A 32 -35.66 -18.58 13.25
C VAL A 32 -36.48 -17.31 13.49
N SER A 33 -36.68 -16.49 12.46
CA SER A 33 -37.56 -15.32 12.52
C SER A 33 -38.93 -15.65 11.92
N VAL A 34 -40.01 -15.41 12.67
CA VAL A 34 -41.39 -15.85 12.33
C VAL A 34 -42.32 -14.67 12.02
N SER A 35 -41.81 -13.51 11.60
CA SER A 35 -42.63 -12.34 11.26
C SER A 35 -41.95 -11.42 10.25
N MET A 36 -42.69 -10.47 9.66
CA MET A 36 -42.07 -9.41 8.86
C MET A 36 -41.01 -8.73 9.71
N LEU A 37 -39.75 -8.81 9.28
CA LEU A 37 -38.64 -8.07 9.87
C LEU A 37 -38.93 -6.58 9.63
N THR A 38 -39.55 -5.92 10.61
CA THR A 38 -39.82 -4.48 10.61
C THR A 38 -38.55 -3.68 10.88
N GLU A 39 -37.55 -4.30 11.49
CA GLU A 39 -36.22 -3.75 11.69
C GLU A 39 -35.27 -4.24 10.59
N GLY A 40 -34.43 -3.33 10.08
CA GLY A 40 -33.40 -3.66 9.11
C GLY A 40 -32.31 -4.50 9.76
N TRP A 41 -32.39 -5.82 9.60
CA TRP A 41 -31.37 -6.74 10.09
C TRP A 41 -30.27 -6.85 9.02
N ASP A 42 -29.04 -6.53 9.42
CA ASP A 42 -27.86 -6.63 8.56
C ASP A 42 -27.21 -8.01 8.74
N ALA A 43 -27.97 -9.06 8.44
CA ALA A 43 -27.48 -10.43 8.46
C ALA A 43 -27.03 -10.81 7.04
N ASN A 44 -25.76 -11.20 6.93
CA ASN A 44 -25.15 -11.67 5.67
C ASN A 44 -25.18 -13.19 5.53
N THR A 45 -25.72 -13.91 6.53
CA THR A 45 -25.69 -15.38 6.63
C THR A 45 -27.06 -16.02 6.44
N VAL A 46 -27.91 -15.43 5.60
CA VAL A 46 -29.24 -15.99 5.30
C VAL A 46 -29.10 -17.17 4.36
N THR A 47 -29.21 -18.40 4.88
CA THR A 47 -29.08 -19.64 4.09
C THR A 47 -30.42 -20.26 3.71
N HIS A 48 -31.46 -20.05 4.49
CA HIS A 48 -32.78 -20.65 4.27
C HIS A 48 -33.88 -19.60 4.43
N VAL A 49 -34.82 -19.60 3.50
CA VAL A 49 -36.02 -18.78 3.55
C VAL A 49 -37.24 -19.67 3.40
N LEU A 50 -38.08 -19.75 4.43
CA LEU A 50 -39.30 -20.55 4.43
C LEU A 50 -40.54 -19.64 4.37
N GLY A 51 -41.25 -19.69 3.25
CA GLY A 51 -42.57 -19.08 3.12
C GLY A 51 -43.62 -19.86 3.90
N VAL A 52 -44.05 -19.33 5.04
CA VAL A 52 -45.10 -19.94 5.90
C VAL A 52 -46.53 -19.62 5.44
N ARG A 53 -46.70 -18.76 4.43
CA ARG A 53 -47.99 -18.41 3.81
C ARG A 53 -47.84 -18.36 2.30
N ALA A 54 -48.93 -18.62 1.59
CA ALA A 54 -48.99 -18.45 0.15
C ALA A 54 -48.71 -16.99 -0.23
N PHE A 55 -47.83 -16.79 -1.20
CA PHE A 55 -47.50 -15.47 -1.72
C PHE A 55 -48.63 -14.98 -2.61
N GLY A 56 -49.19 -13.81 -2.30
CA GLY A 56 -50.30 -13.21 -3.05
C GLY A 56 -49.88 -12.47 -4.32
N THR A 57 -48.59 -12.14 -4.48
CA THR A 57 -48.05 -11.40 -5.63
C THR A 57 -46.62 -11.82 -5.95
N GLN A 58 -46.20 -11.67 -7.21
CA GLN A 58 -44.82 -11.95 -7.65
C GLN A 58 -43.80 -11.00 -7.00
N LEU A 59 -44.15 -9.71 -6.82
CA LEU A 59 -43.27 -8.72 -6.22
C LEU A 59 -42.83 -9.09 -4.80
N LEU A 60 -43.74 -9.68 -4.00
CA LEU A 60 -43.41 -10.14 -2.65
C LEU A 60 -42.44 -11.34 -2.68
N CYS A 61 -42.53 -12.20 -3.70
CA CYS A 61 -41.59 -13.31 -3.88
C CYS A 61 -40.17 -12.79 -4.17
N GLU A 62 -40.03 -11.85 -5.10
CA GLU A 62 -38.74 -11.24 -5.47
C GLU A 62 -38.09 -10.52 -4.29
N GLN A 63 -38.88 -9.75 -3.53
CA GLN A 63 -38.40 -9.07 -2.32
C GLN A 63 -37.91 -10.04 -1.25
N VAL A 64 -38.55 -11.20 -1.13
CA VAL A 64 -38.16 -12.25 -0.17
C VAL A 64 -36.88 -12.95 -0.62
N ILE A 65 -36.72 -13.23 -1.92
CA ILE A 65 -35.48 -13.80 -2.49
C ILE A 65 -34.31 -12.81 -2.35
N GLY A 66 -34.54 -11.52 -2.59
CA GLY A 66 -33.52 -10.49 -2.47
C GLY A 66 -32.86 -10.41 -1.08
N ARG A 67 -33.52 -10.92 -0.04
CA ARG A 67 -32.95 -11.02 1.32
C ARG A 67 -31.84 -12.07 1.43
N ALA A 68 -31.86 -13.08 0.57
CA ALA A 68 -30.87 -14.15 0.53
C ALA A 68 -29.72 -13.87 -0.46
N LEU A 69 -29.80 -12.80 -1.26
CA LEU A 69 -28.76 -12.41 -2.23
C LEU A 69 -27.57 -11.66 -1.60
N ARG A 70 -27.33 -11.83 -0.31
CA ARG A 70 -26.20 -11.25 0.41
C ARG A 70 -25.12 -12.30 0.56
N ARG A 71 -23.88 -11.94 0.27
CA ARG A 71 -22.74 -12.85 0.41
C ARG A 71 -22.34 -12.99 1.87
N GLN A 72 -22.10 -14.23 2.29
CA GLN A 72 -21.52 -14.57 3.59
C GLN A 72 -20.08 -14.12 3.67
N SER A 73 -19.32 -14.25 2.57
CA SER A 73 -17.92 -13.83 2.49
C SER A 73 -17.62 -13.04 1.21
N TYR A 74 -16.75 -12.05 1.38
CA TYR A 74 -16.11 -11.29 0.30
C TYR A 74 -14.63 -11.68 0.13
N ASP A 75 -14.24 -12.83 0.69
CA ASP A 75 -12.92 -13.40 0.42
C ASP A 75 -12.92 -13.99 -0.99
N LEU A 76 -11.85 -13.71 -1.74
CA LEU A 76 -11.62 -14.33 -3.03
C LEU A 76 -11.10 -15.76 -2.85
N ASP A 77 -11.33 -16.61 -3.84
CA ASP A 77 -10.69 -17.91 -3.99
C ASP A 77 -9.27 -17.78 -4.57
N GLU A 78 -8.62 -18.92 -4.79
CA GLU A 78 -7.25 -19.01 -5.33
C GLU A 78 -7.12 -18.44 -6.75
N GLU A 79 -8.24 -18.32 -7.46
CA GLU A 79 -8.33 -17.79 -8.83
C GLU A 79 -8.69 -16.29 -8.84
N GLY A 80 -8.81 -15.67 -7.66
CA GLY A 80 -9.16 -14.26 -7.52
C GLY A 80 -10.63 -13.96 -7.80
N LEU A 81 -11.50 -14.98 -7.73
CA LEU A 81 -12.94 -14.88 -7.95
C LEU A 81 -13.70 -15.04 -6.64
N PHE A 82 -14.95 -14.59 -6.61
CA PHE A 82 -15.80 -14.84 -5.46
C PHE A 82 -16.45 -16.23 -5.58
N PRO A 83 -16.35 -17.09 -4.55
CA PRO A 83 -16.94 -18.42 -4.60
C PRO A 83 -18.46 -18.36 -4.77
N VAL A 84 -19.06 -19.37 -5.41
CA VAL A 84 -20.52 -19.44 -5.53
C VAL A 84 -21.13 -19.80 -4.18
N GLU A 85 -22.12 -19.03 -3.75
CA GLU A 85 -22.90 -19.27 -2.53
C GLU A 85 -24.35 -19.54 -2.91
N TYR A 86 -25.03 -20.40 -2.15
CA TYR A 86 -26.41 -20.81 -2.39
C TYR A 86 -27.27 -20.52 -1.16
N ALA A 87 -28.54 -20.20 -1.39
CA ALA A 87 -29.55 -20.10 -0.36
C ALA A 87 -30.80 -20.88 -0.80
N ASP A 88 -31.37 -21.64 0.13
CA ASP A 88 -32.53 -22.47 -0.09
C ASP A 88 -33.82 -21.68 0.18
N VAL A 89 -34.69 -21.64 -0.81
CA VAL A 89 -35.96 -20.91 -0.72
C VAL A 89 -37.12 -21.90 -0.87
N LEU A 90 -37.91 -22.02 0.19
CA LEU A 90 -38.95 -23.03 0.37
C LEU A 90 -40.34 -22.37 0.43
N GLY A 91 -41.35 -23.02 -0.17
CA GLY A 91 -42.74 -22.57 -0.09
C GLY A 91 -43.10 -21.40 -1.01
N ILE A 92 -42.23 -21.06 -1.98
CA ILE A 92 -42.53 -20.10 -3.05
C ILE A 92 -42.88 -20.86 -4.33
N PRO A 93 -44.05 -20.62 -4.96
CA PRO A 93 -44.41 -21.27 -6.20
C PRO A 93 -43.63 -20.65 -7.37
N PHE A 94 -42.47 -21.23 -7.72
CA PHE A 94 -41.70 -20.85 -8.90
C PHE A 94 -41.63 -21.98 -9.93
N ASP A 95 -41.67 -21.58 -11.21
CA ASP A 95 -41.36 -22.40 -12.38
C ASP A 95 -40.66 -21.54 -13.46
N PHE A 96 -39.66 -20.70 -13.09
CA PHE A 96 -39.08 -19.70 -14.01
C PHE A 96 -37.55 -19.69 -14.18
N THR A 97 -36.74 -20.38 -13.36
CA THR A 97 -35.27 -20.43 -13.60
C THR A 97 -34.62 -21.71 -13.08
N ALA A 98 -34.04 -22.48 -14.00
CA ALA A 98 -33.11 -23.61 -13.82
C ALA A 98 -33.49 -24.74 -12.83
N LYS A 99 -32.98 -25.95 -13.10
CA LYS A 99 -33.10 -27.06 -12.14
C LYS A 99 -32.38 -26.70 -10.84
N PRO A 100 -32.93 -27.02 -9.66
CA PRO A 100 -32.23 -26.87 -8.39
C PRO A 100 -30.86 -27.57 -8.47
N VAL A 101 -29.79 -26.81 -8.31
CA VAL A 101 -28.45 -27.38 -8.17
C VAL A 101 -28.25 -27.60 -6.68
N VAL A 102 -28.31 -28.86 -6.26
CA VAL A 102 -28.01 -29.25 -4.89
C VAL A 102 -26.50 -29.17 -4.72
N ALA A 103 -26.02 -28.04 -4.18
CA ALA A 103 -24.64 -27.91 -3.78
C ALA A 103 -24.42 -28.62 -2.43
N PRO A 104 -23.36 -29.42 -2.27
CA PRO A 104 -23.02 -29.96 -0.97
C PRO A 104 -22.69 -28.80 -0.01
N PRO A 105 -23.15 -28.85 1.26
CA PRO A 105 -22.85 -27.80 2.23
C PRO A 105 -21.33 -27.70 2.40
N GLN A 106 -20.77 -26.53 2.05
CA GLN A 106 -19.35 -26.31 2.25
C GLN A 106 -19.07 -26.11 3.75
N PRO A 107 -18.08 -26.80 4.32
CA PRO A 107 -17.70 -26.55 5.70
C PRO A 107 -17.25 -25.08 5.83
N PRO A 108 -17.66 -24.38 6.91
CA PRO A 108 -17.21 -23.01 7.12
C PRO A 108 -15.69 -22.97 7.18
N ARG A 109 -15.08 -22.02 6.47
CA ARG A 109 -13.62 -21.85 6.49
C ARG A 109 -13.17 -21.62 7.94
N PRO A 110 -12.11 -22.31 8.42
CA PRO A 110 -11.65 -22.17 9.78
C PRO A 110 -11.18 -20.73 10.05
N SER A 111 -11.98 -19.97 10.79
CA SER A 111 -11.63 -18.61 11.19
C SER A 111 -10.64 -18.64 12.35
N ILE A 112 -9.59 -17.84 12.27
CA ILE A 112 -8.73 -17.53 13.41
C ILE A 112 -8.97 -16.10 13.86
N ARG A 113 -8.71 -15.84 15.13
CA ARG A 113 -8.59 -14.48 15.67
C ARG A 113 -7.11 -14.11 15.65
N VAL A 114 -6.80 -13.01 14.98
CA VAL A 114 -5.48 -12.38 14.99
C VAL A 114 -5.53 -11.25 16.01
N ARG A 115 -4.62 -11.26 16.98
CA ARG A 115 -4.61 -10.26 18.05
C ARG A 115 -3.23 -9.96 18.61
N ALA A 116 -3.10 -8.78 19.21
CA ALA A 116 -2.06 -8.50 20.19
C ALA A 116 -2.19 -9.46 21.39
N VAL A 117 -1.11 -10.17 21.72
CA VAL A 117 -1.07 -11.11 22.84
C VAL A 117 -0.68 -10.36 24.11
N ARG A 118 -1.67 -10.16 24.99
CA ARG A 118 -1.54 -9.34 26.18
C ARG A 118 -1.93 -10.10 27.44
N PRO A 119 -1.22 -9.87 28.57
CA PRO A 119 -0.09 -8.94 28.74
C PRO A 119 1.28 -9.54 28.36
N GLU A 120 1.35 -10.81 27.95
CA GLU A 120 2.59 -11.57 27.88
C GLU A 120 3.61 -11.03 26.85
N ARG A 121 3.14 -10.32 25.82
CA ARG A 121 3.99 -9.77 24.75
C ARG A 121 3.95 -8.24 24.65
N ASP A 122 3.47 -7.53 25.67
CA ASP A 122 3.39 -6.06 25.67
C ASP A 122 4.78 -5.40 25.49
N ALA A 123 5.86 -6.06 25.91
CA ALA A 123 7.24 -5.58 25.72
C ALA A 123 7.68 -5.52 24.24
N LEU A 124 6.97 -6.21 23.35
CA LEU A 124 7.23 -6.25 21.90
C LEU A 124 6.33 -5.27 21.13
N ALA A 125 5.56 -4.43 21.84
CA ALA A 125 4.65 -3.49 21.20
C ALA A 125 5.41 -2.39 20.42
N ILE A 126 5.00 -2.18 19.17
CA ILE A 126 5.59 -1.18 18.28
C ILE A 126 4.62 -0.01 18.16
N HIS A 127 5.16 1.19 18.32
CA HIS A 127 4.46 2.46 18.17
C HIS A 127 5.00 3.19 16.94
N PHE A 128 4.12 3.82 16.18
CA PHE A 128 4.51 4.47 14.92
C PHE A 128 3.65 5.70 14.65
N PRO A 129 4.18 6.71 13.94
CA PRO A 129 3.41 7.90 13.60
C PRO A 129 2.38 7.62 12.51
N ARG A 130 1.21 8.23 12.62
CA ARG A 130 0.22 8.27 11.54
C ARG A 130 0.35 9.58 10.77
N VAL A 131 1.05 9.52 9.64
CA VAL A 131 1.33 10.69 8.79
C VAL A 131 0.23 10.83 7.74
N ILE A 132 -0.39 12.02 7.69
CA ILE A 132 -1.44 12.36 6.71
C ILE A 132 -0.93 13.24 5.56
N GLY A 133 0.26 13.83 5.70
CA GLY A 133 0.89 14.61 4.62
C GLY A 133 2.19 15.29 5.04
N TYR A 134 2.70 16.15 4.16
CA TYR A 134 3.93 16.92 4.38
C TYR A 134 3.68 18.40 4.12
N ARG A 135 4.26 19.27 4.95
CA ARG A 135 4.19 20.73 4.78
C ARG A 135 5.54 21.29 4.35
N VAL A 136 5.71 21.56 3.06
CA VAL A 136 6.95 22.14 2.53
C VAL A 136 7.10 23.60 3.02
N ASP A 137 8.20 23.93 3.67
CA ASP A 137 8.59 25.31 3.94
C ASP A 137 9.22 25.92 2.68
N LEU A 138 9.01 27.23 2.46
CA LEU A 138 9.33 27.94 1.21
C LEU A 138 10.79 27.69 0.74
N PRO A 139 11.03 27.48 -0.57
CA PRO A 139 12.36 27.13 -1.07
C PRO A 139 13.31 28.33 -1.12
N GLU A 140 14.59 28.06 -0.84
CA GLU A 140 15.74 28.93 -1.15
C GLU A 140 15.85 29.22 -2.66
N GLU A 141 16.50 30.34 -2.99
CA GLU A 141 16.66 30.87 -4.36
C GLU A 141 17.61 30.04 -5.26
N HIS A 142 18.29 29.01 -4.72
CA HIS A 142 19.22 28.15 -5.45
C HIS A 142 18.86 26.67 -5.32
N ILE A 143 18.58 26.01 -6.46
CA ILE A 143 18.24 24.59 -6.52
C ILE A 143 19.49 23.78 -6.92
N THR A 144 19.66 22.62 -6.31
CA THR A 144 20.65 21.60 -6.70
C THR A 144 19.95 20.24 -6.84
N ALA A 145 20.61 19.25 -7.45
CA ALA A 145 20.07 17.90 -7.61
C ALA A 145 21.13 16.83 -7.32
N ARG A 146 20.73 15.75 -6.65
CA ARG A 146 21.54 14.58 -6.36
C ARG A 146 20.91 13.37 -7.04
N PHE A 147 21.48 13.00 -8.17
CA PHE A 147 21.05 11.85 -8.93
C PHE A 147 21.62 10.55 -8.36
N THR A 148 20.84 9.48 -8.48
CA THR A 148 21.19 8.11 -8.06
C THR A 148 20.81 7.14 -9.18
N ASP A 149 21.09 5.84 -9.03
CA ASP A 149 20.63 4.83 -10.00
C ASP A 149 19.10 4.85 -10.21
N ASP A 150 18.33 5.21 -9.16
CA ASP A 150 16.88 5.36 -9.23
C ASP A 150 16.42 6.62 -9.99
N SER A 151 17.35 7.52 -10.35
CA SER A 151 17.08 8.64 -11.26
C SER A 151 17.08 8.23 -12.73
N VAL A 152 17.52 7.01 -13.06
CA VAL A 152 17.57 6.52 -14.45
C VAL A 152 16.16 6.25 -14.98
N LEU A 153 15.85 6.81 -16.15
CA LEU A 153 14.69 6.44 -16.97
C LEU A 153 15.18 5.71 -18.22
N VAL A 154 14.70 4.48 -18.41
CA VAL A 154 14.98 3.68 -19.60
C VAL A 154 13.75 3.71 -20.51
N LEU A 155 13.86 4.35 -21.66
CA LEU A 155 12.85 4.29 -22.71
C LEU A 155 12.96 2.93 -23.40
N THR A 156 11.87 2.18 -23.36
CA THR A 156 11.74 0.87 -24.01
C THR A 156 10.48 0.86 -24.87
N PRO A 157 10.39 0.01 -25.91
CA PRO A 157 9.18 -0.11 -26.73
C PRO A 157 7.91 -0.38 -25.91
N ASN A 158 8.04 -1.13 -24.80
CA ASN A 158 6.93 -1.39 -23.88
C ASN A 158 6.44 -0.13 -23.16
N LEU A 159 7.33 0.81 -22.88
CA LEU A 159 7.02 2.05 -22.19
C LEU A 159 6.48 3.14 -23.13
N VAL A 160 7.01 3.22 -24.35
CA VAL A 160 6.68 4.29 -25.31
C VAL A 160 5.55 3.92 -26.27
N GLY A 161 5.17 2.63 -26.35
CA GLY A 161 4.21 2.11 -27.32
C GLY A 161 4.83 1.79 -28.69
N PRO A 162 4.04 1.31 -29.66
CA PRO A 162 4.54 0.90 -30.97
C PRO A 162 5.25 2.05 -31.67
N THR A 163 6.55 1.85 -31.89
CA THR A 163 7.51 2.82 -32.43
C THR A 163 7.38 2.96 -33.96
N ILE A 164 6.71 1.99 -34.61
CA ILE A 164 6.40 1.97 -36.04
C ILE A 164 4.92 1.57 -36.19
N THR A 165 4.10 2.44 -36.77
CA THR A 165 2.73 2.10 -37.17
C THR A 165 2.65 2.09 -38.68
N ARG A 166 2.48 0.90 -39.27
CA ARG A 166 2.24 0.75 -40.71
C ARG A 166 0.75 0.91 -41.00
N ASN A 167 0.37 2.03 -41.61
CA ASN A 167 -0.98 2.21 -42.15
C ASN A 167 -0.96 1.85 -43.64
N ALA A 168 -1.47 0.67 -43.98
CA ALA A 168 -1.70 0.26 -45.36
C ALA A 168 -3.18 0.51 -45.71
N GLY A 169 -3.44 1.45 -46.63
CA GLY A 169 -4.75 1.56 -47.28
C GLY A 169 -4.94 0.43 -48.29
N ILE A 170 -6.19 -0.02 -48.51
CA ILE A 170 -6.52 -1.16 -49.40
C ILE A 170 -6.05 -0.90 -50.85
N ILE A 171 -5.95 0.37 -51.29
CA ILE A 171 -5.30 0.79 -52.54
C ILE A 171 -4.68 2.18 -52.30
N GLY A 172 -3.36 2.25 -52.14
CA GLY A 172 -2.61 3.50 -51.94
C GLY A 172 -1.23 3.26 -51.33
N GLU A 173 -0.29 4.14 -51.64
CA GLU A 173 1.12 4.13 -51.24
C GLU A 173 1.29 3.85 -49.73
N GLU A 174 2.17 2.91 -49.38
CA GLU A 174 2.52 2.63 -47.98
C GLU A 174 3.23 3.85 -47.40
N VAL A 175 2.65 4.45 -46.36
CA VAL A 175 3.31 5.51 -45.59
C VAL A 175 3.70 4.93 -44.24
N ASP A 176 5.01 4.77 -44.04
CA ASP A 176 5.57 4.50 -42.73
C ASP A 176 5.48 5.78 -41.88
N LEU A 177 4.58 5.79 -40.90
CA LEU A 177 4.57 6.81 -39.84
C LEU A 177 5.69 6.47 -38.84
N GLY A 178 6.93 6.75 -39.24
CA GLY A 178 8.13 6.55 -38.41
C GLY A 178 8.42 7.71 -37.46
N LEU A 179 9.23 7.45 -36.44
CA LEU A 179 9.77 8.45 -35.50
C LEU A 179 10.88 9.34 -36.11
N GLU A 180 11.06 9.32 -37.44
CA GLU A 180 12.14 10.03 -38.15
C GLU A 180 12.18 11.54 -37.84
N HIS A 181 11.02 12.15 -37.54
CA HIS A 181 10.95 13.56 -37.16
C HIS A 181 11.56 13.88 -35.78
N LEU A 182 11.79 12.87 -34.94
CA LEU A 182 12.32 13.01 -33.59
C LEU A 182 13.83 12.76 -33.50
N GLU A 183 14.46 12.15 -34.51
CA GLU A 183 15.90 11.86 -34.54
C GLU A 183 16.77 13.13 -34.54
N GLY A 184 16.27 14.23 -35.13
CA GLY A 184 16.97 15.52 -35.17
C GLY A 184 16.86 16.36 -33.88
N THR A 185 16.26 15.82 -32.81
CA THR A 185 15.97 16.60 -31.61
C THR A 185 17.24 16.92 -30.83
N ARG A 186 17.55 18.22 -30.74
CA ARG A 186 18.68 18.68 -29.91
C ARG A 186 18.36 18.50 -28.43
N ARG A 187 19.31 17.93 -27.67
CA ARG A 187 19.20 17.78 -26.20
C ARG A 187 18.86 19.09 -25.50
N ALA A 188 19.42 20.21 -25.95
CA ALA A 188 19.10 21.53 -25.40
C ALA A 188 17.60 21.92 -25.57
N THR A 189 16.97 21.50 -26.67
CA THR A 189 15.54 21.72 -26.91
C THR A 189 14.69 20.87 -25.96
N LEU A 190 15.08 19.60 -25.74
CA LEU A 190 14.43 18.74 -24.76
C LEU A 190 14.62 19.25 -23.33
N ALA A 191 15.82 19.69 -22.97
CA ALA A 191 16.08 20.28 -21.67
C ALA A 191 15.19 21.50 -21.43
N PHE A 192 15.05 22.39 -22.43
CA PHE A 192 14.13 23.52 -22.35
C PHE A 192 12.67 23.06 -22.15
N HIS A 193 12.22 22.08 -22.93
CA HIS A 193 10.87 21.52 -22.84
C HIS A 193 10.58 20.93 -21.44
N LEU A 194 11.48 20.09 -20.93
CA LEU A 194 11.37 19.50 -19.59
C LEU A 194 11.41 20.58 -18.50
N THR A 195 12.30 21.55 -18.62
CA THR A 195 12.42 22.67 -17.67
C THR A 195 11.11 23.47 -17.60
N ARG A 196 10.57 23.84 -18.75
CA ARG A 196 9.30 24.55 -18.83
C ARG A 196 8.18 23.75 -18.16
N ARG A 197 8.10 22.45 -18.46
CA ARG A 197 7.10 21.55 -17.88
C ARG A 197 7.24 21.42 -16.36
N LEU A 198 8.47 21.28 -15.84
CA LEU A 198 8.75 21.25 -14.40
C LEU A 198 8.23 22.50 -13.69
N LEU A 199 8.53 23.69 -14.23
CA LEU A 199 8.08 24.95 -13.64
C LEU A 199 6.55 25.11 -13.73
N GLU A 200 5.94 24.74 -14.86
CA GLU A 200 4.50 24.87 -15.07
C GLU A 200 3.66 23.87 -14.24
N THR A 201 4.25 22.76 -13.79
CA THR A 201 3.52 21.68 -13.09
C THR A 201 3.90 21.54 -11.62
N THR A 202 5.17 21.72 -11.27
CA THR A 202 5.71 21.35 -9.96
C THR A 202 6.30 22.55 -9.20
N TRP A 203 6.97 23.49 -9.88
CA TRP A 203 7.50 24.73 -9.25
C TRP A 203 6.68 25.95 -9.66
N ARG A 204 5.40 25.94 -9.29
CA ARG A 204 4.50 27.09 -9.42
C ARG A 204 3.88 27.44 -8.09
N ASP A 205 3.68 28.73 -7.85
CA ASP A 205 2.86 29.17 -6.74
C ASP A 205 1.38 29.19 -7.17
N PRO A 206 0.43 28.85 -6.28
CA PRO A 206 -1.00 28.88 -6.58
C PRO A 206 -1.47 30.23 -7.13
N ASP A 207 -0.91 31.32 -6.60
CA ASP A 207 -1.35 32.68 -6.90
C ASP A 207 -0.45 33.42 -7.92
N GLN A 208 0.81 33.00 -8.09
CA GLN A 208 1.80 33.73 -8.90
C GLN A 208 2.24 32.98 -10.17
N GLY A 209 1.78 31.74 -10.37
CA GLY A 209 2.16 30.94 -11.54
C GLY A 209 3.57 30.35 -11.45
N PRO A 210 4.17 29.93 -12.59
CA PRO A 210 5.46 29.24 -12.62
C PRO A 210 6.62 30.12 -12.15
N LYS A 211 7.56 29.53 -11.39
CA LYS A 211 8.76 30.21 -10.88
C LYS A 211 9.84 30.37 -11.96
N TRP A 212 9.61 31.28 -12.91
CA TRP A 212 10.50 31.49 -14.06
C TRP A 212 11.93 31.89 -13.71
N HIS A 213 12.17 32.51 -12.54
CA HIS A 213 13.51 32.85 -12.08
C HIS A 213 14.41 31.61 -11.86
N LEU A 214 13.82 30.43 -11.64
CA LEU A 214 14.54 29.16 -11.47
C LEU A 214 14.91 28.50 -12.80
N PHE A 215 14.47 29.04 -13.94
CA PHE A 215 14.60 28.39 -15.25
C PHE A 215 16.05 28.07 -15.61
N GLY A 216 16.98 29.02 -15.42
CA GLY A 216 18.39 28.82 -15.77
C GLY A 216 19.04 27.68 -15.00
N ASN A 217 18.81 27.63 -13.69
CA ASN A 217 19.33 26.58 -12.81
C ASN A 217 18.69 25.21 -13.14
N MET A 218 17.35 25.17 -13.24
CA MET A 218 16.61 23.94 -13.55
C MET A 218 16.96 23.37 -14.92
N LYS A 219 17.25 24.23 -15.92
CA LYS A 219 17.73 23.80 -17.23
C LYS A 219 19.06 23.06 -17.15
N GLY A 220 20.01 23.56 -16.36
CA GLY A 220 21.29 22.86 -16.14
C GLY A 220 21.09 21.47 -15.53
N ILE A 221 20.17 21.34 -14.57
CA ILE A 221 19.80 20.06 -13.96
C ILE A 221 19.17 19.11 -14.99
N CYS A 222 18.28 19.61 -15.85
CA CYS A 222 17.66 18.81 -16.92
C CYS A 222 18.70 18.35 -17.96
N GLU A 223 19.67 19.20 -18.31
CA GLU A 223 20.74 18.86 -19.25
C GLU A 223 21.64 17.75 -18.70
N ALA A 224 22.01 17.83 -17.41
CA ALA A 224 22.77 16.78 -16.73
C ALA A 224 21.98 15.46 -16.70
N TRP A 225 20.69 15.52 -16.31
CA TRP A 225 19.84 14.32 -16.27
C TRP A 225 19.68 13.66 -17.65
N LEU A 226 19.44 14.44 -18.70
CA LEU A 226 19.33 13.93 -20.08
C LEU A 226 20.63 13.29 -20.59
N THR A 227 21.78 13.67 -20.03
CA THR A 227 23.09 13.18 -20.46
C THR A 227 23.44 11.88 -19.76
N ASP A 228 23.26 11.82 -18.44
CA ASP A 228 23.80 10.73 -17.61
C ASP A 228 22.73 9.73 -17.14
N TYR A 229 21.45 10.11 -17.15
CA TYR A 229 20.36 9.34 -16.52
C TYR A 229 19.17 9.02 -17.46
N LEU A 230 19.26 9.36 -18.74
CA LEU A 230 18.32 8.89 -19.76
C LEU A 230 18.97 7.80 -20.62
N ARG A 231 18.32 6.63 -20.71
CA ARG A 231 18.75 5.53 -21.59
C ARG A 231 17.65 5.20 -22.59
N CYS A 232 18.04 4.86 -23.81
CA CYS A 232 17.13 4.44 -24.87
C CYS A 232 17.51 3.03 -25.32
N GLU A 233 16.55 2.11 -25.29
CA GLU A 233 16.70 0.73 -25.72
C GLU A 233 15.66 0.37 -26.79
N GLY A 234 15.93 -0.63 -27.63
CA GLY A 234 14.96 -1.14 -28.61
C GLY A 234 14.44 -0.11 -29.63
N ASN A 235 15.34 0.64 -30.30
CA ASN A 235 15.00 1.70 -31.27
C ASN A 235 14.13 2.84 -30.72
N THR A 236 14.16 3.08 -29.41
CA THR A 236 13.59 4.29 -28.81
C THR A 236 14.49 5.50 -29.01
N HIS A 237 13.90 6.70 -28.99
CA HIS A 237 14.60 7.96 -29.22
C HIS A 237 14.31 8.97 -28.11
N ILE A 238 15.31 9.78 -27.76
CA ILE A 238 15.17 10.82 -26.72
C ILE A 238 14.03 11.82 -27.01
N GLY A 239 13.72 12.04 -28.30
CA GLY A 239 12.62 12.91 -28.72
C GLY A 239 11.24 12.43 -28.28
N GLN A 240 11.09 11.15 -27.89
CA GLN A 240 9.85 10.63 -27.32
C GLN A 240 9.50 11.32 -25.99
N LEU A 241 10.45 11.98 -25.32
CA LEU A 241 10.16 12.83 -24.16
C LEU A 241 9.35 14.11 -24.50
N PHE A 242 9.03 14.37 -25.77
CA PHE A 242 7.97 15.34 -26.11
C PHE A 242 6.57 14.79 -25.82
N TYR A 243 6.39 13.48 -25.74
CA TYR A 243 5.15 12.89 -25.27
C TYR A 243 4.98 13.24 -23.80
N GLN A 244 3.84 13.88 -23.53
CA GLN A 244 3.45 14.42 -22.23
C GLN A 244 3.68 13.44 -21.08
N GLU A 245 3.28 12.18 -21.23
CA GLU A 245 3.40 11.17 -20.16
C GLU A 245 4.87 10.84 -19.83
N LEU A 246 5.71 10.68 -20.85
CA LEU A 246 7.14 10.40 -20.67
C LEU A 246 7.88 11.65 -20.14
N ALA A 247 7.47 12.83 -20.59
CA ALA A 247 7.95 14.09 -20.04
C ALA A 247 7.63 14.19 -18.54
N ASP A 248 6.41 13.84 -18.12
CA ASP A 248 6.01 13.81 -16.71
C ASP A 248 6.82 12.80 -15.90
N MET A 249 7.12 11.63 -16.45
CA MET A 249 7.99 10.64 -15.81
C MET A 249 9.41 11.18 -15.58
N ALA A 250 10.02 11.78 -16.61
CA ALA A 250 11.31 12.44 -16.50
C ALA A 250 11.28 13.56 -15.46
N CYS A 251 10.21 14.38 -15.47
CA CYS A 251 10.04 15.45 -14.49
C CYS A 251 9.97 14.92 -13.05
N ARG A 252 9.30 13.79 -12.81
CA ARG A 252 9.25 13.14 -11.48
C ARG A 252 10.65 12.69 -11.02
N ARG A 253 11.44 12.08 -11.90
CA ARG A 253 12.82 11.63 -11.60
C ARG A 253 13.72 12.80 -11.21
N ILE A 254 13.64 13.90 -11.96
CA ILE A 254 14.39 15.13 -11.69
C ILE A 254 13.92 15.76 -10.37
N THR A 255 12.60 15.79 -10.11
CA THR A 255 12.04 16.31 -8.87
C THR A 255 12.54 15.55 -7.65
N ALA A 256 12.50 14.22 -7.69
CA ALA A 256 13.01 13.39 -6.60
C ALA A 256 14.51 13.62 -6.35
N ALA A 257 15.30 13.83 -7.41
CA ALA A 257 16.73 14.14 -7.28
C ALA A 257 16.98 15.53 -6.68
N VAL A 258 16.15 16.52 -7.03
CA VAL A 258 16.18 17.87 -6.46
C VAL A 258 15.78 17.86 -4.99
N GLU A 259 14.69 17.15 -4.65
CA GLU A 259 14.23 17.00 -3.27
C GLU A 259 15.32 16.37 -2.40
N ARG A 260 15.92 15.28 -2.88
CA ARG A 260 17.04 14.60 -2.23
C ARG A 260 18.28 15.47 -2.00
N ALA A 261 18.51 16.49 -2.83
CA ALA A 261 19.65 17.40 -2.65
C ALA A 261 19.38 18.48 -1.59
N LYS A 262 18.10 18.75 -1.27
CA LYS A 262 17.72 19.69 -0.20
C LYS A 262 18.02 19.12 1.19
N ASP A 263 18.29 17.81 1.29
CA ASP A 263 18.52 17.08 2.52
C ASP A 263 19.74 17.60 3.33
N GLU A 264 20.68 18.32 2.71
CA GLU A 264 21.85 18.90 3.41
C GLU A 264 21.61 20.32 3.96
N LYS A 265 20.62 21.05 3.45
CA LYS A 265 20.34 22.45 3.85
C LYS A 265 18.83 22.70 3.98
N SER A 266 18.31 22.26 5.12
CA SER A 266 17.21 22.92 5.86
C SER A 266 15.82 23.05 5.23
N HIS A 267 15.28 22.16 4.38
CA HIS A 267 13.85 22.29 3.98
C HIS A 267 13.12 20.96 3.68
N HIS A 268 13.15 19.96 4.59
CA HIS A 268 12.11 18.92 4.51
C HIS A 268 10.82 19.45 5.12
N GLY A 269 9.71 19.24 4.45
CA GLY A 269 8.43 19.67 4.98
C GLY A 269 8.09 18.97 6.29
N LYS A 270 7.60 19.71 7.29
CA LYS A 270 7.13 19.12 8.54
C LYS A 270 6.06 18.08 8.23
N VAL A 271 6.26 16.84 8.66
CA VAL A 271 5.21 15.80 8.59
C VAL A 271 3.99 16.30 9.35
N ILE A 272 2.83 16.12 8.74
CA ILE A 272 1.54 16.41 9.35
C ILE A 272 1.03 15.09 9.89
N LEU A 273 0.92 14.98 11.21
CA LEU A 273 0.30 13.82 11.85
C LEU A 273 -1.22 13.92 11.81
N ASP A 274 -1.89 12.78 11.92
CA ASP A 274 -3.33 12.73 12.18
C ASP A 274 -3.65 13.52 13.47
N PRO A 275 -4.54 14.52 13.40
CA PRO A 275 -4.81 15.40 14.54
C PRO A 275 -5.58 14.71 15.68
N TYR A 276 -6.25 13.60 15.41
CA TYR A 276 -7.04 12.86 16.39
C TYR A 276 -6.30 11.62 16.90
N ASN A 277 -5.64 10.89 16.00
CA ASN A 277 -4.90 9.67 16.31
C ASN A 277 -3.46 9.74 15.78
N PRO A 278 -2.60 10.62 16.33
CA PRO A 278 -1.25 10.85 15.80
C PRO A 278 -0.34 9.62 15.91
N THR A 279 -0.61 8.72 16.86
CA THR A 279 0.17 7.52 17.15
C THR A 279 -0.64 6.26 16.87
N GLY A 280 -0.10 5.37 16.04
CA GLY A 280 -0.56 3.99 15.90
C GLY A 280 0.21 3.07 16.85
N SER A 281 -0.41 1.94 17.19
CA SER A 281 0.20 0.92 18.05
C SER A 281 -0.29 -0.48 17.68
N THR A 282 0.58 -1.47 17.82
CA THR A 282 0.20 -2.88 17.63
C THR A 282 -0.80 -3.38 18.69
N HIS A 283 -0.97 -2.67 19.80
CA HIS A 283 -1.96 -2.95 20.84
C HIS A 283 -3.41 -3.03 20.35
N HIS A 284 -3.74 -2.34 19.26
CA HIS A 284 -5.10 -2.23 18.75
C HIS A 284 -5.45 -3.31 17.72
N VAL A 285 -4.53 -4.25 17.45
CA VAL A 285 -4.82 -5.35 16.52
C VAL A 285 -5.70 -6.38 17.19
N ASP A 286 -6.93 -6.51 16.68
CA ASP A 286 -7.87 -7.56 17.01
C ASP A 286 -8.87 -7.72 15.86
N PHE A 287 -8.76 -8.80 15.10
CA PHE A 287 -9.70 -9.11 14.02
C PHE A 287 -9.81 -10.62 13.78
N HIS A 288 -10.88 -11.04 13.11
CA HIS A 288 -11.05 -12.43 12.69
C HIS A 288 -10.79 -12.54 11.18
N THR A 289 -10.14 -13.61 10.76
CA THR A 289 -9.90 -13.88 9.34
C THR A 289 -9.99 -15.37 9.04
N THR A 290 -10.43 -15.68 7.83
CA THR A 290 -10.52 -17.00 7.21
C THR A 290 -9.32 -17.27 6.29
N LYS A 291 -8.41 -16.30 6.08
CA LYS A 291 -7.23 -16.46 5.24
C LYS A 291 -6.37 -17.62 5.74
N THR A 292 -5.98 -18.47 4.79
CA THR A 292 -5.17 -19.67 5.02
C THR A 292 -3.67 -19.37 4.92
N SER A 293 -3.28 -18.39 4.10
CA SER A 293 -1.91 -17.87 4.06
C SER A 293 -1.64 -17.02 5.31
N ARG A 294 -0.97 -17.63 6.28
CA ARG A 294 -0.69 -17.04 7.59
C ARG A 294 0.53 -17.67 8.23
N TYR A 295 1.28 -16.86 8.97
CA TYR A 295 2.49 -17.22 9.69
C TYR A 295 2.24 -17.14 11.20
N ARG A 296 2.57 -18.21 11.94
CA ARG A 296 2.48 -18.23 13.41
C ARG A 296 3.76 -17.64 13.98
N THR A 297 3.64 -16.56 14.75
CA THR A 297 4.81 -15.80 15.20
C THR A 297 5.47 -16.40 16.45
N ASP A 298 6.79 -16.22 16.56
CA ASP A 298 7.57 -16.48 17.75
C ASP A 298 7.15 -15.50 18.86
N PRO A 299 6.71 -16.00 20.03
CA PRO A 299 6.34 -15.16 21.17
C PRO A 299 7.41 -14.19 21.67
N ARG A 300 8.68 -14.43 21.32
CA ARG A 300 9.82 -13.61 21.73
C ARG A 300 10.11 -12.45 20.77
N ARG A 301 9.53 -12.46 19.56
CA ARG A 301 9.87 -11.52 18.48
C ARG A 301 8.66 -10.74 17.93
N CYS A 302 7.43 -11.18 18.15
CA CYS A 302 6.25 -10.44 17.69
C CYS A 302 5.15 -10.31 18.75
N HIS A 303 4.60 -9.10 18.90
CA HIS A 303 3.46 -8.81 19.78
C HIS A 303 2.16 -9.51 19.32
N ILE A 304 1.99 -9.71 18.02
CA ILE A 304 0.78 -10.30 17.42
C ILE A 304 0.97 -11.82 17.28
N ASP A 305 -0.05 -12.63 17.55
CA ASP A 305 0.03 -14.10 17.49
C ASP A 305 0.13 -14.68 16.06
N TRP A 306 -0.51 -14.03 15.09
CA TRP A 306 -0.56 -14.44 13.70
C TRP A 306 -0.28 -13.27 12.76
N ILE A 307 0.56 -13.50 11.75
CA ILE A 307 0.75 -12.58 10.63
C ILE A 307 0.02 -13.16 9.43
N ILE A 308 -0.80 -12.35 8.77
CA ILE A 308 -1.51 -12.75 7.55
C ILE A 308 -0.65 -12.40 6.35
N THR A 309 -0.28 -13.41 5.57
CA THR A 309 0.61 -13.25 4.42
C THR A 309 -0.20 -13.19 3.13
N ASP A 310 0.22 -12.35 2.20
CA ASP A 310 -0.32 -12.20 0.86
C ASP A 310 0.61 -12.86 -0.18
N SER A 311 1.84 -13.22 0.22
CA SER A 311 2.77 -14.03 -0.58
C SER A 311 3.69 -14.88 0.28
N ASP A 312 4.30 -15.91 -0.32
CA ASP A 312 5.30 -16.77 0.34
C ASP A 312 6.57 -15.98 0.74
N TRP A 313 6.86 -14.88 0.04
CA TRP A 313 8.03 -14.05 0.32
C TRP A 313 7.91 -13.34 1.67
N GLU A 314 6.70 -12.95 2.07
CA GLU A 314 6.46 -12.36 3.39
C GLU A 314 6.57 -13.39 4.51
N ALA A 315 6.16 -14.64 4.25
CA ALA A 315 6.35 -15.74 5.18
C ALA A 315 7.84 -16.05 5.38
N GLU A 316 8.62 -16.01 4.29
CA GLU A 316 10.08 -16.16 4.34
C GLU A 316 10.73 -15.00 5.10
N PHE A 317 10.28 -13.77 4.89
CA PHE A 317 10.78 -12.64 5.68
C PHE A 317 10.48 -12.77 7.17
N CYS A 318 9.30 -13.27 7.55
CA CYS A 318 8.99 -13.55 8.96
C CYS A 318 10.01 -14.53 9.55
N ARG A 319 10.34 -15.60 8.82
CA ARG A 319 11.38 -16.57 9.24
C ARG A 319 12.73 -15.88 9.40
N VAL A 320 13.17 -15.09 8.42
CA VAL A 320 14.46 -14.39 8.46
C VAL A 320 14.54 -13.41 9.64
N ALA A 321 13.50 -12.58 9.84
CA ALA A 321 13.44 -11.61 10.92
C ALA A 321 13.50 -12.27 12.31
N GLU A 322 12.80 -13.39 12.51
CA GLU A 322 12.79 -14.09 13.80
C GLU A 322 14.15 -14.72 14.17
N HIS A 323 14.89 -15.20 13.16
CA HIS A 323 16.18 -15.87 13.36
C HIS A 323 17.35 -14.89 13.51
N HIS A 324 17.22 -13.65 13.05
CA HIS A 324 18.31 -12.70 13.11
C HIS A 324 18.55 -12.20 14.56
N PRO A 325 19.79 -12.25 15.08
CA PRO A 325 20.08 -11.95 16.48
C PRO A 325 19.76 -10.49 16.87
N ARG A 326 19.99 -9.54 15.95
CA ARG A 326 19.77 -8.09 16.18
C ARG A 326 18.31 -7.63 16.07
N VAL A 327 17.38 -8.48 15.63
CA VAL A 327 15.97 -8.10 15.53
C VAL A 327 15.31 -8.23 16.88
N VAL A 328 14.92 -7.13 17.51
CA VAL A 328 14.26 -7.14 18.83
C VAL A 328 12.80 -7.53 18.69
N ALA A 329 12.09 -6.86 17.77
CA ALA A 329 10.69 -7.14 17.47
C ALA A 329 10.39 -6.87 16.01
N TYR A 330 9.34 -7.48 15.46
CA TYR A 330 8.86 -7.17 14.12
C TYR A 330 7.34 -7.28 14.04
N VAL A 331 6.75 -6.64 13.04
CA VAL A 331 5.32 -6.75 12.77
C VAL A 331 5.04 -6.49 11.28
N LYS A 332 4.11 -7.26 10.70
CA LYS A 332 3.53 -6.92 9.39
C LYS A 332 2.56 -5.76 9.55
N ASN A 333 2.60 -4.81 8.64
CA ASN A 333 1.66 -3.70 8.54
C ASN A 333 0.29 -4.13 7.99
N HIS A 334 -0.34 -5.08 8.67
CA HIS A 334 -1.68 -5.55 8.36
C HIS A 334 -2.63 -5.06 9.45
N ASN A 335 -3.61 -4.23 9.06
CA ASN A 335 -4.57 -3.63 10.00
C ASN A 335 -3.94 -2.74 11.10
N LEU A 336 -2.73 -2.20 10.86
CA LEU A 336 -2.05 -1.26 11.76
C LEU A 336 -2.34 0.21 11.43
N GLY A 337 -2.44 0.52 10.13
CA GLY A 337 -2.66 1.88 9.63
C GLY A 337 -1.40 2.72 9.56
N LEU A 338 -0.22 2.10 9.38
CA LEU A 338 0.98 2.82 8.96
C LEU A 338 0.86 3.08 7.46
N GLU A 339 0.69 4.34 7.08
CA GLU A 339 0.51 4.75 5.70
C GLU A 339 1.44 5.93 5.37
N VAL A 340 1.92 5.93 4.13
CA VAL A 340 2.91 6.86 3.62
C VAL A 340 2.23 7.62 2.49
N PRO A 341 1.81 8.87 2.73
CA PRO A 341 1.30 9.73 1.67
C PRO A 341 2.38 9.94 0.61
N TYR A 342 2.01 9.85 -0.66
CA TYR A 342 2.88 10.19 -1.77
C TYR A 342 2.09 10.74 -2.95
N ARG A 343 2.80 11.35 -3.90
CA ARG A 343 2.20 11.93 -5.10
C ARG A 343 2.62 11.13 -6.32
N GLN A 344 1.63 10.64 -7.08
CA GLN A 344 1.86 10.04 -8.39
C GLN A 344 1.20 10.93 -9.46
N GLY A 345 2.01 11.76 -10.11
CA GLY A 345 1.50 12.79 -11.02
C GLY A 345 0.74 13.89 -10.27
N SER A 346 -0.54 14.09 -10.58
CA SER A 346 -1.43 15.03 -9.87
C SER A 346 -2.26 14.36 -8.76
N ARG A 347 -2.18 13.03 -8.61
CA ARG A 347 -3.00 12.28 -7.66
C ARG A 347 -2.24 12.04 -6.36
N HIS A 348 -2.91 12.34 -5.25
CA HIS A 348 -2.48 11.87 -3.93
C HIS A 348 -2.80 10.38 -3.80
N ARG A 349 -1.82 9.61 -3.33
CA ARG A 349 -1.95 8.18 -3.06
C ARG A 349 -1.39 7.87 -1.68
N LEU A 350 -1.85 6.75 -1.13
CA LEU A 350 -1.34 6.19 0.12
C LEU A 350 -0.61 4.90 -0.23
N TYR A 351 0.64 4.84 0.21
CA TYR A 351 1.46 3.64 0.15
C TYR A 351 1.46 3.00 1.54
N ARG A 352 1.26 1.68 1.60
CA ARG A 352 1.33 0.89 2.82
C ARG A 352 2.57 0.00 2.72
N PRO A 353 3.64 0.25 3.51
CA PRO A 353 4.79 -0.63 3.54
C PRO A 353 4.46 -1.98 4.16
N ASP A 354 5.25 -3.02 3.89
CA ASP A 354 4.93 -4.39 4.33
C ASP A 354 5.22 -4.65 5.81
N PHE A 355 6.38 -4.25 6.34
CA PHE A 355 6.80 -4.57 7.72
C PHE A 355 7.42 -3.38 8.46
N ILE A 356 7.38 -3.45 9.79
CA ILE A 356 8.20 -2.64 10.70
C ILE A 356 9.05 -3.60 11.54
N VAL A 357 10.35 -3.36 11.62
CA VAL A 357 11.31 -4.16 12.38
C VAL A 357 12.06 -3.26 13.35
N LEU A 358 12.07 -3.61 14.62
CA LEU A 358 12.91 -3.00 15.63
C LEU A 358 14.26 -3.71 15.66
N ILE A 359 15.32 -2.96 15.46
CA ILE A 359 16.69 -3.47 15.34
C ILE A 359 17.58 -2.82 16.39
N ASP A 360 18.42 -3.65 17.01
CA ASP A 360 19.60 -3.20 17.73
C ASP A 360 20.77 -3.00 16.76
N ASP A 361 21.01 -1.75 16.38
CA ASP A 361 22.10 -1.31 15.50
C ASP A 361 23.32 -0.81 16.29
N GLY A 362 23.40 -1.09 17.60
CA GLY A 362 24.54 -0.72 18.45
C GLY A 362 24.34 0.57 19.26
N HIS A 363 23.24 1.29 19.08
CA HIS A 363 22.86 2.43 19.93
C HIS A 363 22.31 2.03 21.31
N GLY A 364 22.10 0.73 21.54
CA GLY A 364 21.63 0.15 22.78
C GLY A 364 20.11 0.05 22.89
N GLU A 365 19.63 -0.65 23.92
CA GLU A 365 18.23 -1.09 24.07
C GLU A 365 17.20 0.06 24.18
N ARG A 366 17.64 1.30 24.42
CA ARG A 366 16.76 2.47 24.57
C ARG A 366 16.63 3.31 23.30
N ASP A 367 17.40 3.00 22.27
CA ASP A 367 17.43 3.75 21.01
C ASP A 367 17.49 2.77 19.83
N LEU A 368 16.46 1.92 19.73
CA LEU A 368 16.32 0.95 18.65
C LEU A 368 15.91 1.64 17.34
N LEU A 369 16.47 1.14 16.24
CA LEU A 369 16.10 1.59 14.90
C LEU A 369 14.79 0.93 14.46
N HIS A 370 13.82 1.75 14.03
CA HIS A 370 12.59 1.31 13.39
C HIS A 370 12.81 1.20 11.88
N LEU A 371 13.14 0.00 11.40
CA LEU A 371 13.32 -0.25 9.97
C LEU A 371 11.97 -0.60 9.34
N VAL A 372 11.52 0.26 8.43
CA VAL A 372 10.41 -0.07 7.54
C VAL A 372 10.95 -0.93 6.41
N VAL A 373 10.30 -2.07 6.18
CA VAL A 373 10.73 -3.04 5.18
C VAL A 373 9.64 -3.24 4.13
N GLU A 374 10.05 -3.20 2.87
CA GLU A 374 9.23 -3.51 1.70
C GLU A 374 9.75 -4.76 0.99
N ILE A 375 8.86 -5.68 0.64
CA ILE A 375 9.17 -6.91 -0.09
C ILE A 375 8.52 -6.83 -1.48
N LYS A 376 9.33 -6.96 -2.54
CA LYS A 376 8.85 -6.81 -3.92
C LYS A 376 9.50 -7.78 -4.89
N GLY A 377 8.71 -8.62 -5.56
CA GLY A 377 9.23 -9.49 -6.61
C GLY A 377 9.53 -8.81 -7.95
N TYR A 378 8.77 -7.78 -8.33
CA TYR A 378 8.97 -7.06 -9.60
C TYR A 378 9.03 -5.55 -9.38
N ARG A 379 10.06 -4.90 -9.95
CA ARG A 379 10.33 -3.47 -9.77
C ARG A 379 9.76 -2.65 -10.93
N GLY A 380 8.52 -2.20 -10.76
CA GLY A 380 7.86 -1.24 -11.66
C GLY A 380 8.25 0.22 -11.37
N GLU A 381 7.83 1.15 -12.24
CA GLU A 381 8.06 2.59 -12.04
C GLU A 381 7.35 3.15 -10.80
N ASP A 382 6.20 2.57 -10.42
CA ASP A 382 5.46 2.93 -9.21
C ASP A 382 6.21 2.55 -7.92
N ALA A 383 7.00 1.47 -7.95
CA ALA A 383 7.84 1.06 -6.82
C ALA A 383 8.88 2.13 -6.50
N LYS A 384 9.49 2.72 -7.53
CA LYS A 384 10.49 3.79 -7.35
C LYS A 384 9.87 5.07 -6.75
N ASP A 385 8.64 5.43 -7.12
CA ASP A 385 7.93 6.59 -6.54
C ASP A 385 7.62 6.37 -5.04
N LYS A 386 7.23 5.15 -4.66
CA LYS A 386 6.97 4.77 -3.26
C LYS A 386 8.24 4.83 -2.41
N LYS A 387 9.34 4.27 -2.92
CA LYS A 387 10.66 4.33 -2.29
C LYS A 387 11.12 5.77 -2.07
N ALA A 388 11.04 6.61 -3.11
CA ALA A 388 11.42 8.03 -3.00
C ALA A 388 10.58 8.79 -1.96
N ALA A 389 9.28 8.51 -1.86
CA ALA A 389 8.44 9.10 -0.84
C ALA A 389 8.88 8.70 0.58
N MET A 390 9.25 7.43 0.77
CA MET A 390 9.74 6.95 2.06
C MET A 390 11.09 7.58 2.43
N GLU A 391 12.08 7.47 1.55
CA GLU A 391 13.47 7.87 1.83
C GLU A 391 13.64 9.39 1.92
N SER A 392 12.97 10.17 1.07
CA SER A 392 13.20 11.62 0.98
C SER A 392 12.20 12.46 1.79
N HIS A 393 11.05 11.88 2.20
CA HIS A 393 10.01 12.64 2.90
C HIS A 393 9.63 12.02 4.23
N TRP A 394 9.23 10.74 4.23
CA TRP A 394 8.65 10.12 5.42
C TRP A 394 9.68 9.89 6.52
N VAL A 395 10.77 9.18 6.23
CA VAL A 395 11.82 8.86 7.22
C VAL A 395 12.45 10.14 7.79
N PRO A 396 12.99 11.09 6.97
CA PRO A 396 13.58 12.31 7.51
C PRO A 396 12.58 13.19 8.26
N GLY A 397 11.32 13.18 7.83
CA GLY A 397 10.25 13.94 8.45
C GLY A 397 9.87 13.41 9.83
N VAL A 398 9.77 12.09 9.96
CA VAL A 398 9.48 11.41 11.24
C VAL A 398 10.65 11.53 12.21
N ASP A 399 11.89 11.31 11.76
CA ASP A 399 13.07 11.43 12.61
C ASP A 399 13.21 12.83 13.20
N ARG A 400 12.87 13.87 12.43
CA ARG A 400 12.87 15.26 12.91
C ARG A 400 11.82 15.52 14.01
N LEU A 401 10.71 14.78 14.04
CA LEU A 401 9.75 14.92 15.13
C LEU A 401 10.36 14.52 16.48
N GLY A 402 11.34 13.63 16.50
CA GLY A 402 12.04 13.13 17.69
C GLY A 402 11.20 12.24 18.62
N ASN A 403 9.88 12.28 18.51
CA ASN A 403 8.95 11.58 19.42
C ASN A 403 8.79 10.08 19.13
N TYR A 404 9.25 9.60 17.96
CA TYR A 404 9.04 8.22 17.50
C TYR A 404 10.34 7.42 17.32
N GLY A 405 11.45 7.89 17.88
CA GLY A 405 12.76 7.26 17.71
C GLY A 405 13.33 7.45 16.31
N ARG A 406 14.33 6.63 15.96
CA ARG A 406 15.02 6.65 14.67
C ARG A 406 14.36 5.68 13.70
N TRP A 407 14.25 6.09 12.44
CA TRP A 407 13.62 5.33 11.38
C TRP A 407 14.57 5.06 10.22
N GLY A 408 14.35 3.94 9.55
CA GLY A 408 15.07 3.56 8.35
C GLY A 408 14.13 2.92 7.33
N PHE A 409 14.60 2.78 6.11
CA PHE A 409 13.90 2.04 5.07
C PHE A 409 14.83 1.04 4.38
N ALA A 410 14.32 -0.15 4.08
CA ALA A 410 14.99 -1.17 3.26
C ALA A 410 13.98 -1.86 2.32
N GLU A 411 14.41 -2.14 1.10
CA GLU A 411 13.64 -2.86 0.07
C GLU A 411 14.36 -4.17 -0.27
N PHE A 412 13.64 -5.30 -0.24
CA PHE A 412 14.15 -6.61 -0.61
C PHE A 412 13.46 -7.13 -1.86
N THR A 413 14.25 -7.45 -2.89
CA THR A 413 13.75 -7.85 -4.21
C THR A 413 14.07 -9.27 -4.63
N ASP A 414 14.85 -9.99 -3.84
CA ASP A 414 15.21 -11.38 -4.09
C ASP A 414 14.86 -12.23 -2.87
N VAL A 415 14.01 -13.24 -3.07
CA VAL A 415 13.58 -14.15 -1.99
C VAL A 415 14.65 -15.15 -1.61
N TYR A 416 15.48 -15.60 -2.55
CA TYR A 416 16.50 -16.61 -2.29
C TYR A 416 17.69 -16.00 -1.54
N GLU A 417 18.00 -14.75 -1.83
CA GLU A 417 19.06 -13.99 -1.15
C GLU A 417 18.52 -13.17 0.02
N MET A 418 17.23 -13.27 0.37
CA MET A 418 16.60 -12.41 1.37
C MET A 418 17.30 -12.46 2.73
N GLN A 419 17.76 -13.64 3.15
CA GLN A 419 18.47 -13.81 4.41
C GLN A 419 19.82 -13.07 4.41
N ASP A 420 20.59 -13.22 3.34
CA ASP A 420 21.92 -12.62 3.21
C ASP A 420 21.82 -11.11 3.00
N ASN A 421 20.89 -10.66 2.15
CA ASN A 421 20.61 -9.24 1.92
C ASN A 421 20.15 -8.54 3.20
N PHE A 422 19.30 -9.19 4.00
CA PHE A 422 18.86 -8.64 5.28
C PHE A 422 20.02 -8.56 6.28
N ALA A 423 20.87 -9.60 6.36
CA ALA A 423 22.05 -9.58 7.22
C ALA A 423 23.04 -8.47 6.83
N GLN A 424 23.32 -8.32 5.53
CA GLN A 424 24.21 -7.28 5.01
C GLN A 424 23.69 -5.87 5.30
N GLU A 425 22.39 -5.63 5.13
CA GLU A 425 21.77 -4.34 5.45
C GLU A 425 21.88 -4.00 6.94
N LEU A 426 21.72 -4.99 7.82
CA LEU A 426 21.90 -4.82 9.26
C LEU A 426 23.36 -4.63 9.68
N GLU A 427 24.30 -5.26 8.98
CA GLU A 427 25.73 -5.09 9.20
C GLU A 427 26.17 -3.68 8.79
N LYS A 428 25.78 -3.23 7.58
CA LYS A 428 26.05 -1.88 7.08
C LYS A 428 25.60 -0.79 8.06
N ARG A 429 24.37 -0.90 8.58
CA ARG A 429 23.84 0.09 9.54
C ARG A 429 24.62 0.11 10.84
N PHE A 430 25.04 -1.05 11.33
CA PHE A 430 25.86 -1.14 12.53
C PHE A 430 27.27 -0.57 12.33
N ASP A 431 27.85 -0.78 11.15
CA ASP A 431 29.17 -0.24 10.80
C ASP A 431 29.13 1.28 10.61
N GLU A 432 28.03 1.85 10.09
CA GLU A 432 27.83 3.30 10.03
C GLU A 432 27.89 3.94 11.42
N VAL A 433 27.28 3.31 12.43
CA VAL A 433 27.30 3.75 13.83
C VAL A 433 28.69 3.61 14.44
N SER A 434 29.32 2.44 14.25
CA SER A 434 30.66 2.16 14.79
C SER A 434 31.72 3.08 14.16
N GLY A 435 31.60 3.36 12.86
CA GLY A 435 32.48 4.26 12.13
C GLY A 435 32.28 5.74 12.49
N ALA A 436 31.05 6.15 12.83
CA ALA A 436 30.78 7.49 13.34
C ALA A 436 31.38 7.68 14.74
N ALA A 437 31.25 6.68 15.63
CA ALA A 437 31.82 6.72 16.98
C ALA A 437 33.35 6.83 16.99
N ILE A 438 34.04 6.21 16.02
CA ILE A 438 35.51 6.28 15.87
C ILE A 438 35.98 7.65 15.34
N ARG A 439 35.13 8.39 14.61
CA ARG A 439 35.48 9.72 14.08
C ARG A 439 35.28 10.86 15.09
N GLU A 440 34.50 10.63 16.13
CA GLU A 440 34.24 11.60 17.21
C GLU A 440 35.17 11.44 18.43
N SER A 441 35.99 10.38 18.46
CA SER A 441 37.09 10.16 19.44
C SER A 441 38.43 10.62 18.91
#